data_AF-A0A1V4TD08-F1
#
_entry.id   AF-A0A1V4TD08-F1
#
_cell.length_a   1.000
_cell.length_b   1.000
_cell.length_c   1.000
_cell.angle_alpha   90.00
_cell.angle_beta   90.00
_cell.angle_gamma   90.00
#
_symmetry.space_group_name_H-M   'P 1'
#
loop_
_entity.id
_entity.type
_entity.pdbx_description
1 polymer ?
#
loop_
_entity_poly.entity_id
_entity_poly.type
_entity_poly.pdbx_seq_one_letter_code
_entity_poly.pdbx_strand_id
1 'polypeptide(L)' 'MGTVDTKLMLHGTPEQVYEQAKTQLIKGRSCSSGYILGTACEVPPFTPPENIRALNKAAEDFGTYGTW' A
#
# COMPACT_ATOMS: atom_id res chain seq x y z
N MET A 1 -8.84 -3.29 6.21
CA MET A 1 -7.97 -3.48 5.03
C MET A 1 -7.86 -2.16 4.30
N GLY A 2 -6.65 -1.79 3.89
CA GLY A 2 -6.38 -0.62 3.07
C GLY A 2 -6.02 -1.04 1.66
N THR A 3 -6.43 -0.24 0.68
CA THR A 3 -6.18 -0.55 -0.73
C THR A 3 -5.54 0.60 -1.48
N VAL A 4 -4.67 0.25 -2.41
CA VAL A 4 -4.16 1.14 -3.46
C VAL A 4 -4.89 0.84 -4.77
N ASP A 5 -5.29 1.89 -5.47
CA ASP A 5 -6.04 1.80 -6.71
C ASP A 5 -5.24 1.07 -7.80
N THR A 6 -5.86 0.11 -8.48
CA THR A 6 -5.18 -0.71 -9.49
C THR A 6 -4.78 0.08 -10.73
N LYS A 7 -5.55 1.11 -11.10
CA LYS A 7 -5.20 2.02 -12.20
C LYS A 7 -4.00 2.87 -11.83
N LEU A 8 -3.90 3.30 -10.57
CA LEU A 8 -2.73 3.99 -10.04
C LEU A 8 -1.50 3.08 -10.01
N MET A 9 -1.65 1.82 -9.60
CA MET A 9 -0.55 0.85 -9.66
C MET A 9 -0.01 0.67 -11.08
N LEU A 10 -0.87 0.68 -12.10
CA LEU A 10 -0.46 0.47 -13.49
C LEU A 10 0.05 1.73 -14.20
N HIS A 11 -0.56 2.89 -13.95
CA HIS A 11 -0.33 4.11 -14.73
C HIS A 11 0.21 5.29 -13.92
N GLY A 12 0.28 5.18 -12.60
CA GLY A 12 0.81 6.22 -11.72
C GLY A 12 2.32 6.13 -11.53
N THR A 13 2.85 7.11 -10.80
CA THR A 13 4.26 7.12 -10.40
C THR A 13 4.48 6.42 -9.05
N PRO A 14 5.71 5.99 -8.75
CA PRO A 14 6.06 5.40 -7.45
C PRO A 14 5.67 6.30 -6.27
N GLU A 15 5.85 7.61 -6.40
CA GLU A 15 5.51 8.58 -5.36
C GLU A 15 4.00 8.63 -5.09
N GLN A 16 3.18 8.56 -6.14
CA GLN A 16 1.72 8.56 -5.97
C GLN A 16 1.24 7.27 -5.29
N VAL A 17 1.82 6.12 -5.67
CA VAL A 17 1.54 4.83 -5.03
C VAL A 17 1.94 4.87 -3.55
N TYR A 18 3.14 5.36 -3.25
CA TYR A 18 3.65 5.50 -1.89
C TYR A 18 2.74 6.38 -1.02
N GLU A 19 2.33 7.56 -1.51
CA GLU A 19 1.48 8.47 -0.75
C GLU A 19 0.06 7.92 -0.52
N GLN A 20 -0.52 7.21 -1.50
CA GLN A 20 -1.82 6.56 -1.29
C GLN A 20 -1.69 5.43 -0.26
N ALA A 21 -0.66 4.59 -0.37
CA ALA A 21 -0.39 3.49 0.56
C ALA A 21 -0.19 4.00 2.00
N LYS A 22 0.66 5.00 2.19
CA LYS A 22 0.89 5.70 3.46
C LYS A 22 -0.41 6.25 4.04
N THR A 23 -1.23 6.90 3.23
CA THR A 23 -2.53 7.44 3.68
C THR A 23 -3.43 6.35 4.24
N GLN A 24 -3.50 5.18 3.58
CA GLN A 24 -4.29 4.05 4.06
C GLN A 24 -3.71 3.47 5.37
N LEU A 25 -2.40 3.28 5.43
CA LEU A 25 -1.71 2.76 6.61
C LEU A 25 -1.92 3.66 7.83
N ILE A 26 -1.72 4.98 7.69
CA ILE A 26 -1.89 5.92 8.81
C ILE A 26 -3.33 5.87 9.35
N LYS A 27 -4.33 5.72 8.46
CA LYS A 27 -5.75 5.63 8.87
C LYS A 27 -6.09 4.31 9.56
N GLY A 28 -5.40 3.22 9.20
CA GLY A 28 -5.82 1.86 9.57
C GLY A 28 -4.93 1.14 10.58
N ARG A 29 -3.66 1.53 10.72
CA ARG A 29 -2.66 0.80 11.51
C ARG A 29 -2.95 0.70 13.01
N SER A 30 -3.84 1.52 13.54
CA SER A 30 -4.29 1.46 14.94
C SER A 30 -5.40 0.43 15.20
N CYS A 31 -5.78 -0.37 14.20
CA CYS A 31 -6.79 -1.42 14.35
C CYS A 31 -6.28 -2.55 15.25
N SER A 32 -6.98 -2.83 16.37
CA SER A 32 -6.58 -3.84 17.35
C SER A 32 -6.59 -5.27 16.81
N SER A 33 -7.37 -5.56 15.78
CA SER A 33 -7.49 -6.89 15.16
C SER A 33 -6.60 -7.09 13.94
N GLY A 34 -5.79 -6.09 13.58
CA GLY A 34 -4.93 -6.16 12.40
C GLY A 34 -5.37 -5.28 11.26
N TYR A 35 -4.39 -4.93 10.43
CA TYR A 35 -4.61 -4.15 9.22
C TYR A 35 -3.69 -4.61 8.11
N ILE A 36 -4.29 -5.03 7.00
CA ILE A 36 -3.58 -5.47 5.79
C ILE A 36 -3.70 -4.36 4.75
N LEU A 37 -2.57 -4.04 4.11
CA LEU A 37 -2.51 -3.20 2.93
C LEU A 37 -2.36 -4.09 1.68
N GLY A 38 -3.10 -3.77 0.62
CA GLY A 38 -2.95 -4.44 -0.67
C GLY A 38 -3.41 -3.57 -1.83
N THR A 39 -3.51 -4.15 -3.02
CA THR A 39 -4.21 -3.54 -4.16
C THR A 39 -5.72 -3.67 -4.00
N ALA A 40 -6.48 -2.79 -4.66
CA ALA A 40 -7.94 -2.82 -4.59
C ALA A 40 -8.57 -4.12 -5.14
N CYS A 41 -7.86 -4.80 -6.05
CA CYS A 41 -8.18 -6.12 -6.57
C CYS A 41 -6.87 -6.91 -6.73
N GLU A 42 -6.71 -7.70 -7.78
CA GLU A 42 -5.40 -8.23 -8.18
C GLU A 42 -4.39 -7.12 -8.52
N VAL A 43 -3.10 -7.45 -8.44
CA VAL A 43 -2.05 -6.61 -8.99
C VAL A 43 -2.11 -6.72 -10.52
N PRO A 44 -2.25 -5.60 -11.26
CA PRO A 44 -2.24 -5.65 -12.72
C PRO A 44 -0.97 -6.31 -13.28
N PRO A 45 -1.07 -7.12 -14.35
CA PRO A 45 0.04 -7.94 -14.85
C PRO A 45 1.24 -7.12 -15.35
N PHE A 46 1.02 -5.85 -15.73
CA PHE A 46 2.05 -4.95 -16.23
C PHE A 46 2.38 -3.83 -15.25
N THR A 47 2.04 -3.98 -13.97
CA THR A 47 2.43 -3.01 -12.94
C THR A 47 3.95 -2.85 -12.92
N PRO A 48 4.47 -1.62 -13.05
CA PRO A 48 5.91 -1.39 -13.02
C PRO A 48 6.52 -1.83 -11.67
N PRO A 49 7.69 -2.51 -11.65
CA PRO A 49 8.30 -2.98 -10.42
C PRO A 49 8.56 -1.88 -9.37
N GLU A 50 8.83 -0.65 -9.80
CA GLU A 50 9.00 0.53 -8.96
C GLU A 50 7.73 0.89 -8.19
N ASN A 51 6.54 0.69 -8.78
CA ASN A 51 5.26 0.91 -8.09
C ASN A 51 5.01 -0.17 -7.03
N ILE A 52 5.39 -1.43 -7.30
CA ILE A 52 5.34 -2.51 -6.29
C ILE A 52 6.31 -2.20 -5.14
N ARG A 53 7.53 -1.76 -5.45
CA ARG A 53 8.52 -1.36 -4.44
C ARG A 53 8.04 -0.19 -3.60
N ALA A 54 7.38 0.81 -4.21
CA ALA A 54 6.79 1.92 -3.50
C ALA A 54 5.69 1.47 -2.52
N LEU A 55 4.81 0.56 -2.94
CA LEU A 55 3.78 -0.03 -2.07
C LEU A 55 4.41 -0.73 -0.85
N ASN A 56 5.42 -1.57 -1.09
CA ASN A 56 6.13 -2.27 -0.01
C ASN A 56 6.87 -1.30 0.90
N LYS A 57 7.53 -0.28 0.33
CA LYS A 57 8.28 0.72 1.09
C LYS A 57 7.38 1.52 2.02
N ALA A 58 6.17 1.88 1.58
CA ALA A 58 5.19 2.52 2.45
C ALA A 58 4.77 1.61 3.62
N ALA A 59 4.62 0.30 3.38
CA ALA A 59 4.34 -0.67 4.43
C ALA A 59 5.48 -0.81 5.44
N GLU A 60 6.74 -0.81 4.98
CA GLU A 60 7.93 -0.81 5.85
C GLU A 60 8.03 0.47 6.70
N ASP A 61 7.79 1.63 6.10
CA ASP A 61 7.97 2.93 6.75
C ASP A 61 6.84 3.29 7.73
N PHE A 62 5.59 2.95 7.39
CA PHE A 62 4.40 3.38 8.13
C PHE A 62 3.58 2.24 8.72
N GLY A 63 3.87 1.00 8.36
CA GLY A 63 3.33 -0.17 9.03
C GLY A 63 3.73 -0.19 10.50
N THR A 64 2.84 -0.67 11.34
CA THR A 64 3.14 -0.92 12.75
C THR A 64 3.41 -2.39 12.93
N TYR A 65 4.65 -2.74 13.27
CA TYR A 65 5.03 -4.08 13.69
C TYR A 65 5.15 -4.05 15.21
N GLY A 66 4.11 -4.50 15.93
CA GLY A 66 4.10 -4.40 17.40
C GLY A 66 3.05 -5.31 18.03
N THR A 67 3.54 -6.19 18.93
CA THR A 67 2.89 -7.27 19.71
C THR A 67 1.39 -7.46 19.49
N TRP A 68 1.05 -8.35 18.56
CA TRP A 68 -0.27 -8.97 18.43
C TRP A 68 -0.57 -9.89 19.62
#